data_AF-A0A1V5YE39-F1
#
_entry.id   AF-A0A1V5YE39-F1
#
_cell.length_a   1.000
_cell.length_b   1.000
_cell.length_c   1.000
_cell.angle_alpha   90.00
_cell.angle_beta   90.00
_cell.angle_gamma   90.00
#
_symmetry.space_group_name_H-M   'P 1'
#
loop_
_entity.id
_entity.type
_entity.pdbx_description
1 polymer ?
#
loop_
_entity_poly.entity_id
_entity_poly.type
_entity_poly.pdbx_seq_one_letter_code
_entity_poly.pdbx_strand_id
1 'polypeptide(L)' 'MHSHDLSKHELTAHEVEHLLEHWIEHNESHSVSFRERAAQVSAVSRKAAEDIKQAAALMDQCTEMLKKALKNL' A
#
# COMPACT_ATOMS: atom_id res chain seq x y z
N MET A 1 6.23 13.36 9.02
CA MET A 1 7.46 12.55 8.88
C MET A 1 7.36 11.48 9.95
N HIS A 2 6.79 10.31 9.64
CA HIS A 2 6.67 9.23 10.64
C HIS A 2 8.02 8.54 10.74
N SER A 3 8.73 8.81 11.85
CA SER A 3 9.99 8.16 12.17
C SER A 3 9.68 6.77 12.72
N HIS A 4 9.94 5.71 11.96
CA HIS A 4 9.95 4.36 12.50
C HIS A 4 11.26 4.17 13.27
N ASP A 5 11.20 4.41 14.59
CA ASP A 5 12.24 3.92 15.50
C ASP A 5 12.14 2.39 15.55
N LEU A 6 13.00 1.72 14.79
CA LEU A 6 13.15 0.27 14.76
C LEU A 6 13.93 -0.21 16.00
N SER A 7 13.50 0.23 17.19
CA SER A 7 14.16 -0.14 18.44
C SER A 7 14.06 -1.65 18.69
N LYS A 8 15.13 -2.21 19.26
CA LYS A 8 15.49 -3.64 19.34
C LYS A 8 14.54 -4.49 20.18
N HIS A 9 13.34 -4.78 19.67
CA HIS A 9 12.39 -5.70 20.28
C HIS A 9 11.84 -6.64 19.19
N GLU A 10 11.87 -7.95 19.46
CA GLU A 10 11.27 -8.96 18.58
C GLU A 10 9.75 -8.82 18.58
N LEU A 11 9.13 -8.69 17.41
CA LEU A 11 7.69 -8.51 17.31
C LEU A 11 6.95 -9.76 17.82
N THR A 12 5.93 -9.54 18.64
CA THR A 12 4.95 -10.57 18.99
C THR A 12 4.03 -10.84 17.80
N ALA A 13 3.39 -12.02 17.78
CA ALA A 13 2.44 -12.37 16.70
C ALA A 13 1.32 -11.32 16.53
N HIS A 14 0.79 -10.80 17.64
CA HIS A 14 -0.23 -9.76 17.64
C HIS A 14 0.28 -8.43 17.05
N GLU A 15 1.51 -8.02 17.34
CA GLU A 15 2.08 -6.81 16.73
C GLU A 15 2.32 -6.98 15.22
N VAL A 16 2.70 -8.18 14.77
CA VAL A 16 2.82 -8.48 13.34
C VAL A 16 1.44 -8.45 12.66
N GLU A 17 0.41 -9.00 13.30
CA GLU A 17 -0.99 -8.94 12.82
C GLU A 17 -1.42 -7.48 12.59
N HIS A 18 -1.33 -6.63 13.63
CA HIS A 18 -1.67 -5.20 13.54
C HIS A 18 -0.86 -4.46 12.48
N LEU A 19 0.43 -4.79 12.34
CA LEU A 19 1.29 -4.19 11.33
C LEU A 19 0.81 -4.51 9.91
N LEU A 20 0.49 -5.78 9.65
CA LEU A 20 0.00 -6.21 8.35
C LEU A 20 -1.37 -5.62 8.03
N GLU A 21 -2.29 -5.59 8.99
CA GLU A 21 -3.60 -4.94 8.83
C GLU A 21 -3.45 -3.45 8.47
N HIS A 22 -2.59 -2.74 9.19
CA HIS A 22 -2.32 -1.32 8.92
C HIS A 22 -1.76 -1.09 7.51
N TRP A 23 -0.82 -1.92 7.06
CA TRP A 23 -0.26 -1.81 5.71
C TRP A 23 -1.28 -2.16 4.63
N ILE A 24 -2.14 -3.17 4.86
CA ILE A 24 -3.23 -3.53 3.94
C ILE A 24 -4.19 -2.35 3.77
N GLU A 25 -4.68 -1.77 4.87
CA GLU A 25 -5.57 -0.61 4.85
C GLU A 25 -4.94 0.58 4.12
N HIS A 26 -3.68 0.88 4.42
CA HIS A 26 -2.96 1.99 3.80
C HIS A 26 -2.79 1.80 2.29
N ASN A 27 -2.43 0.59 1.86
CA ASN A 27 -2.26 0.26 0.45
C ASN A 27 -3.58 0.33 -0.32
N GLU A 28 -4.69 -0.16 0.26
CA GLU A 28 -6.02 -0.06 -0.36
C GLU A 28 -6.44 1.41 -0.55
N SER A 29 -6.24 2.24 0.47
CA SER A 29 -6.49 3.69 0.41
C SER A 29 -5.65 4.40 -0.67
N HIS A 30 -4.35 4.08 -0.73
CA HIS A 30 -3.44 4.62 -1.76
C HIS A 30 -3.83 4.17 -3.16
N SER A 31 -4.17 2.90 -3.33
CA SER A 31 -4.57 2.34 -4.61
C SER A 31 -5.80 3.05 -5.18
N VAL A 32 -6.84 3.31 -4.36
CA VAL A 32 -8.01 4.11 -4.75
C VAL A 32 -7.60 5.54 -5.11
N SER A 33 -6.86 6.21 -4.22
CA SER A 33 -6.42 7.59 -4.42
C SER A 33 -5.59 7.78 -5.70
N PHE A 34 -4.74 6.81 -6.04
CA PHE A 34 -3.95 6.84 -7.28
C PHE A 34 -4.84 6.79 -8.51
N ARG A 35 -5.86 5.93 -8.53
CA ARG A 35 -6.79 5.85 -9.67
C ARG A 35 -7.59 7.13 -9.84
N GLU A 36 -8.07 7.72 -8.75
CA GLU A 36 -8.80 8.99 -8.77
C GLU A 36 -7.92 10.14 -9.29
N ARG A 37 -6.67 10.23 -8.80
CA ARG A 37 -5.74 11.28 -9.22
C ARG A 37 -5.20 11.07 -10.62
N ALA A 38 -5.07 9.82 -11.09
CA ALA A 38 -4.69 9.55 -12.49
C ALA A 38 -5.68 10.17 -13.49
N ALA A 39 -6.97 10.23 -13.16
CA ALA A 39 -7.96 10.90 -14.01
C ALA A 39 -7.66 12.40 -14.15
N GLN A 40 -7.27 13.07 -13.06
CA GLN A 40 -6.89 14.49 -13.06
C GLN A 40 -5.55 14.71 -13.79
N VAL A 41 -4.56 13.84 -13.54
CA VAL A 41 -3.25 13.90 -14.18
C VAL A 41 -3.34 13.68 -15.69
N SER A 42 -4.32 12.91 -16.17
CA SER A 42 -4.50 12.65 -17.60
C SER A 42 -4.80 13.91 -18.42
N ALA A 43 -5.31 14.97 -17.79
CA ALA A 43 -5.52 16.27 -18.45
C ALA A 43 -4.21 17.01 -18.73
N VAL A 44 -3.15 16.70 -17.97
CA VAL A 44 -1.82 17.33 -18.09
C VAL A 44 -0.86 16.41 -18.86
N SER A 45 -0.84 15.12 -18.53
CA SER A 45 0.02 14.13 -19.17
C SER A 45 -0.65 12.76 -19.14
N ARG A 46 -1.02 12.27 -20.33
CA ARG A 46 -1.60 10.94 -20.49
C ARG A 46 -0.63 9.85 -20.03
N LYS A 47 0.66 9.97 -20.37
CA LYS A 47 1.68 8.99 -20.01
C LYS A 47 1.86 8.90 -18.49
N ALA A 48 1.94 10.04 -17.81
CA ALA A 48 2.04 10.04 -16.35
C ALA A 48 0.79 9.44 -15.68
N ALA A 49 -0.40 9.68 -16.24
CA ALA A 49 -1.64 9.05 -15.74
C ALA A 49 -1.64 7.52 -15.94
N GLU A 50 -1.08 7.02 -17.04
CA GLU A 50 -0.90 5.58 -17.27
C GLU A 50 0.09 4.98 -16.26
N ASP A 51 1.22 5.64 -16.01
CA ASP A 51 2.21 5.21 -15.01
C ASP A 51 1.59 5.17 -13.59
N ILE A 52 0.76 6.15 -13.22
CA ILE A 52 0.05 6.17 -11.92
C ILE A 52 -0.97 5.03 -11.82
N LYS A 53 -1.70 4.73 -12.90
CA LYS A 53 -2.62 3.57 -12.91
C LYS A 53 -1.86 2.26 -12.73
N GLN A 54 -0.68 2.14 -13.35
CA GLN A 54 0.18 0.96 -13.15
C GLN A 54 0.68 0.87 -11.70
N ALA A 55 1.03 2.00 -11.08
CA ALA A 55 1.39 2.03 -9.66
C ALA A 55 0.23 1.56 -8.76
N ALA A 56 -1.01 1.94 -9.06
CA ALA A 56 -2.18 1.46 -8.33
C ALA A 56 -2.38 -0.06 -8.48
N ALA A 57 -2.15 -0.61 -9.67
CA ALA A 57 -2.25 -2.06 -9.90
C ALA A 57 -1.16 -2.84 -9.17
N LEU A 58 0.07 -2.31 -9.12
CA LEU A 58 1.17 -2.89 -8.33
C LEU A 58 0.86 -2.83 -6.83
N MET A 59 0.21 -1.76 -6.37
CA MET A 59 -0.24 -1.63 -4.99
C MET A 59 -1.26 -2.73 -4.63
N ASP A 60 -2.22 -3.02 -5.50
CA ASP A 60 -3.17 -4.13 -5.30
C ASP A 60 -2.44 -5.47 -5.15
N GLN A 61 -1.44 -5.72 -6.00
CA GLN A 61 -0.65 -6.95 -5.94
C GLN A 61 0.15 -7.04 -4.63
N CYS A 62 0.70 -5.92 -4.16
CA CYS A 62 1.35 -5.83 -2.86
C CYS A 62 0.37 -6.17 -1.73
N THR A 63 -0.83 -5.59 -1.75
CA THR A 63 -1.89 -5.85 -0.78
C THR A 63 -2.27 -7.34 -0.72
N GLU A 64 -2.41 -8.01 -1.86
CA GLU A 64 -2.75 -9.44 -1.87
C GLU A 64 -1.63 -10.32 -1.27
N MET A 65 -0.36 -9.93 -1.47
CA MET A 65 0.76 -10.61 -0.82
C MET A 65 0.75 -10.39 0.70
N LEU A 66 0.40 -9.19 1.17
CA LEU A 66 0.25 -8.91 2.61
C LEU A 66 -0.92 -9.68 3.22
N LYS A 67 -2.07 -9.75 2.54
CA LYS A 67 -3.21 -10.59 2.96
C LYS A 67 -2.83 -12.07 3.05
N LYS A 68 -1.98 -12.55 2.14
CA LYS A 68 -1.44 -13.91 2.20
C LYS A 68 -0.49 -14.09 3.38
N ALA A 69 0.36 -13.09 3.68
CA ALA A 69 1.24 -13.13 4.84
C ALA A 69 0.42 -13.19 6.15
N LEU A 70 -0.62 -12.37 6.26
CA LEU A 70 -1.53 -12.35 7.41
C LEU A 70 -2.22 -13.70 7.64
N LYS A 71 -2.63 -14.39 6.57
CA LYS A 71 -3.21 -15.75 6.63
C LYS A 71 -2.21 -16.83 7.06
N ASN A 72 -0.92 -16.56 6.99
CA ASN A 72 0.16 -17.50 7.31
C ASN A 72 0.85 -17.17 8.64
N LEU A 73 0.36 -16.18 9.40
CA LEU A 73 0.73 -16.00 10.80
C LEU A 73 0.13 -17.14 11.64
#